data_AF-A0A416EGP6-F1
#
_entry.id   AF-A0A416EGP6-F1
#
_cell.length_a   1.000
_cell.length_b   1.000
_cell.length_c   1.000
_cell.angle_alpha   90.00
_cell.angle_beta   90.00
_cell.angle_gamma   90.00
#
_symmetry.space_group_name_H-M   'P 1'
#
loop_
_entity.id
_entity.type
_entity.pdbx_description
1 polymer ?
#
loop_
_entity_poly.entity_id
_entity_poly.type
_entity_poly.pdbx_seq_one_letter_code
_entity_poly.pdbx_strand_id
1 'polypeptide(L)' 'MDNKEEMPLGFSFSLAMDEKAMDRFAAMSEAEKNRVIGQARSVQSKAEMEQLVAGIGKDADKGMTAR' A
#
# COMPACT_ATOMS: atom_id res chain seq x y z
N MET A 1 -20.50 -9.05 10.43
CA MET A 1 -19.19 -8.49 10.82
C MET A 1 -18.51 -8.06 9.53
N ASP A 2 -18.59 -6.78 9.20
CA ASP A 2 -17.95 -6.23 8.00
C ASP A 2 -16.44 -6.25 8.21
N ASN A 3 -15.76 -7.07 7.42
CA ASN A 3 -14.32 -7.30 7.46
C ASN A 3 -13.49 -6.12 6.92
N LYS A 4 -13.90 -4.88 7.26
CA LYS A 4 -13.37 -3.62 6.71
C LYS A 4 -11.99 -3.27 7.25
N GLU A 5 -11.47 -4.03 8.19
CA GLU A 5 -10.12 -3.85 8.76
C GLU A 5 -9.14 -4.93 8.28
N GLU A 6 -9.62 -6.05 7.71
CA GLU A 6 -8.71 -7.06 7.16
C GLU A 6 -8.10 -6.57 5.84
N MET A 7 -6.78 -6.71 5.73
CA MET A 7 -6.04 -6.42 4.51
C MET A 7 -6.45 -7.39 3.40
N PRO A 8 -6.69 -6.93 2.17
CA PRO A 8 -6.85 -7.81 1.03
C PRO A 8 -5.64 -8.73 0.90
N LEU A 9 -5.85 -10.04 0.76
CA LEU A 9 -4.76 -11.04 0.70
C LEU A 9 -3.75 -10.74 -0.41
N GLY A 10 -4.22 -10.32 -1.59
CA GLY A 10 -3.32 -9.92 -2.68
C GLY A 10 -2.46 -8.72 -2.30
N PHE A 11 -3.03 -7.77 -1.55
CA PHE A 11 -2.31 -6.57 -1.12
C PHE A 11 -1.25 -6.91 -0.09
N SER A 12 -1.57 -7.70 0.93
CA SER A 12 -0.60 -8.12 1.94
C SER A 12 0.54 -8.94 1.33
N PHE A 13 0.24 -9.82 0.37
CA PHE A 13 1.26 -10.58 -0.35
C PHE A 13 2.15 -9.67 -1.22
N SER A 14 1.56 -8.82 -2.06
CA SER A 14 2.33 -7.90 -2.92
C SER A 14 3.18 -6.93 -2.11
N LEU A 15 2.66 -6.44 -0.98
CA LEU A 15 3.38 -5.56 -0.08
C LEU A 15 4.58 -6.27 0.56
N ALA A 16 4.43 -7.51 1.03
CA ALA A 16 5.53 -8.29 1.61
C ALA A 16 6.64 -8.61 0.60
N MET A 17 6.33 -8.60 -0.71
CA MET A 17 7.31 -8.82 -1.78
C MET A 17 8.09 -7.55 -2.16
N ASP A 18 7.68 -6.38 -1.69
CA ASP A 18 8.34 -5.09 -1.94
C ASP A 18 8.68 -4.42 -0.60
N GLU A 19 9.90 -4.67 -0.12
CA GLU A 19 10.41 -4.16 1.17
C GLU A 19 10.27 -2.63 1.29
N LYS A 20 10.52 -1.88 0.20
CA LYS A 20 10.39 -0.41 0.21
C LYS A 20 8.94 0.03 0.38
N ALA A 21 8.03 -0.62 -0.33
CA ALA A 21 6.60 -0.35 -0.18
C ALA A 21 6.12 -0.74 1.22
N MET A 22 6.60 -1.84 1.78
CA MET A 22 6.28 -2.29 3.14
C MET A 22 6.75 -1.30 4.20
N ASP A 23 8.01 -0.86 4.15
CA ASP A 23 8.55 0.15 5.07
C ASP A 23 7.76 1.46 4.99
N ARG A 24 7.45 1.90 3.76
CA ARG A 24 6.69 3.12 3.54
C ARG A 24 5.26 3.00 4.07
N PHE A 25 4.59 1.89 3.77
CA PHE A 25 3.26 1.61 4.29
C PHE A 25 3.26 1.52 5.83
N ALA A 26 4.28 0.91 6.43
CA ALA A 26 4.42 0.83 7.89
C ALA A 26 4.53 2.24 8.51
N ALA A 27 5.25 3.16 7.86
CA ALA A 27 5.44 4.54 8.29
C ALA A 27 4.23 5.47 8.04
N MET A 28 3.22 5.04 7.28
CA MET A 28 2.01 5.82 7.04
C MET A 28 1.13 5.96 8.29
N SER A 29 0.42 7.09 8.38
CA SER A 29 -0.66 7.27 9.36
C SER A 29 -1.81 6.28 9.12
N GLU A 30 -2.63 6.03 10.13
CA GLU A 30 -3.81 5.15 9.98
C GLU A 30 -4.77 5.64 8.88
N ALA A 31 -4.93 6.96 8.73
CA ALA A 31 -5.76 7.54 7.68
C ALA A 31 -5.21 7.24 6.27
N GLU A 32 -3.89 7.32 6.08
CA GLU A 32 -3.22 6.97 4.83
C GLU A 32 -3.30 5.46 4.56
N LYS A 33 -3.02 4.63 5.56
CA LYS A 33 -3.17 3.16 5.48
C LYS A 33 -4.59 2.78 5.06
N ASN A 34 -5.61 3.38 5.66
CA ASN A 34 -7.01 3.12 5.32
C ASN A 34 -7.37 3.54 3.89
N ARG A 35 -6.79 4.64 3.38
CA ARG A 35 -6.97 5.04 1.97
C ARG A 35 -6.36 4.01 1.02
N VAL A 36 -5.13 3.57 1.31
CA VAL A 36 -4.43 2.57 0.49
C VAL A 36 -5.16 1.22 0.52
N ILE A 37 -5.59 0.75 1.70
CA ILE A 37 -6.39 -0.48 1.83
C ILE A 37 -7.72 -0.34 1.07
N GLY A 38 -8.35 0.84 1.13
CA GLY A 38 -9.54 1.15 0.35
C GLY A 38 -9.31 1.01 -1.16
N GLN A 39 -8.22 1.59 -1.67
CA GLN A 39 -7.84 1.46 -3.08
C GLN A 39 -7.55 0.01 -3.46
N ALA A 40 -6.81 -0.72 -2.62
CA ALA A 40 -6.47 -2.12 -2.84
C ALA A 40 -7.70 -3.04 -2.94
N ARG A 41 -8.81 -2.70 -2.26
CA ARG A 41 -10.08 -3.42 -2.38
C ARG A 41 -10.82 -3.14 -3.70
N SER A 42 -10.57 -2.00 -4.33
CA SER A 42 -11.19 -1.62 -5.60
C SER A 42 -10.43 -2.15 -6.83
N VAL A 43 -9.20 -2.63 -6.63
CA VAL A 43 -8.39 -3.24 -7.68
C VAL A 43 -9.01 -4.55 -8.17
N GLN A 44 -9.06 -4.74 -9.49
CA GLN A 44 -9.67 -5.93 -10.12
C GLN A 44 -8.65 -6.90 -10.73
N SER A 45 -7.37 -6.51 -10.81
CA SER A 45 -6.33 -7.33 -11.42
C SER A 45 -5.02 -7.33 -10.63
N LYS A 46 -4.25 -8.41 -10.82
CA LYS A 46 -2.90 -8.56 -10.24
C LYS A 46 -1.96 -7.42 -10.66
N ALA A 47 -2.01 -7.04 -11.95
CA ALA A 47 -1.17 -5.97 -12.49
C ALA A 47 -1.49 -4.62 -11.84
N GLU A 48 -2.76 -4.27 -11.67
CA GLU A 48 -3.15 -3.04 -10.96
C GLU A 48 -2.72 -3.06 -9.49
N MET A 49 -2.74 -4.23 -8.83
CA MET A 49 -2.30 -4.37 -7.44
C MET A 49 -0.78 -4.17 -7.32
N GLU A 50 -0.01 -4.74 -8.25
CA GLU A 50 1.43 -4.52 -8.34
C GLU A 50 1.76 -3.05 -8.62
N GLN A 51 1.00 -2.37 -9.48
CA GLN A 51 1.17 -0.94 -9.73
C GLN A 51 0.85 -0.09 -8.48
N LEU A 52 -0.21 -0.43 -7.74
CA LEU A 52 -0.56 0.24 -6.50
C LEU A 52 0.58 0.12 -5.47
N VAL A 53 1.07 -1.09 -5.23
CA VAL A 53 2.16 -1.35 -4.28
C VAL A 53 3.47 -0.68 -4.72
N ALA A 54 3.82 -0.78 -6.00
CA ALA A 54 5.00 -0.10 -6.54
C ALA A 54 4.91 1.43 -6.41
N GLY A 55 3.71 2.01 -6.47
CA GLY A 55 3.46 3.43 -6.20
C GLY A 55 3.83 3.81 -4.77
N ILE A 56 3.40 2.99 -3.79
CA ILE A 56 3.72 3.19 -2.36
C ILE A 56 5.24 3.23 -2.15
N GLY A 57 5.99 2.28 -2.74
CA GLY A 57 7.45 2.22 -2.61
C GLY A 57 8.18 3.39 -3.29
N LYS A 58 7.61 3.99 -4.34
CA LYS A 58 8.20 5.12 -5.06
C LYS A 58 8.02 6.46 -4.36
N ASP A 59 6.94 6.65 -3.62
CA ASP A 59 6.70 7.89 -2.87
C ASP A 59 7.67 8.09 -1.69
N ALA A 60 8.41 7.04 -1.29
CA ALA A 60 9.47 7.13 -0.29
C ALA A 60 10.63 8.06 -0.71
N ASP A 61 10.86 8.23 -2.01
CA ASP A 61 11.94 9.08 -2.55
C ASP A 61 11.64 10.59 -2.41
N LYS A 62 10.36 10.98 -2.45
CA LYS A 62 9.95 12.39 -2.37
C LYS A 62 9.93 12.98 -0.96
N GLY A 63 9.99 12.16 0.09
CA GLY A 63 9.94 12.62 1.48
C GLY A 63 11.26 13.14 2.05
N MET A 64 12.39 12.94 1.36
CA MET A 64 13.74 13.26 1.85
C MET A 64 14.35 14.52 1.19
N THR A 65 13.56 15.34 0.47
CA THR A 65 14.05 16.53 -0.25
C THR A 65 13.48 17.87 0.23
N ALA A 66 12.76 17.91 1.36
CA ALA A 66 12.46 19.18 2.02
C ALA A 66 13.60 19.54 2.99
N ARG A 67 14.52 20.37 2.50
CA ARG A 67 15.53 21.09 3.27
C ARG A 67 14.91 22.14 4.18
#